data_AF-B3EK49-F1
#
_entry.id   AF-B3EK49-F1
#
_cell.length_a   1.000
_cell.length_b   1.000
_cell.length_c   1.000
_cell.angle_alpha   90.00
_cell.angle_beta   90.00
_cell.angle_gamma   90.00
#
_symmetry.space_group_name_H-M   'P 1'
#
loop_
_entity.id
_entity.type
_entity.pdbx_description
1 polymer ?
#
loop_
_entity_poly.entity_id
_entity_poly.type
_entity_poly.pdbx_seq_one_letter_code
_entity_poly.pdbx_strand_id
1 'polypeptide(L)'
;MEGGETVGRRALCVGINQFKNYPQAALRGCVNDAYAMSSLLQEKFGFRIEDITLLTDADAFKANIMSHLESMVEDARRGRCNTLVFSFSSHGTRIPDLDGDEDDAADEAFCPYDLSQTGSVWDPEYIISDDELNDLFVALPDNVSLEVFLDTCHSGTGIKSIDFLLTRRPRYLPPPSLEAFKDVEGRTSRGFAGKYVQPLRTDHILWTGCKADQTSADAMIGDSWHGAFTYYLCDAIRESGDRFVREEILKKVRDSLQEGEYTQIPQLEWNATNRDESVSGSVDS
;
A
#
# COMPACT_ATOMS: atom_id res chain seq x y z
N MET A 1 26.94 23.97 21.12
CA MET A 1 26.05 24.16 19.96
C MET A 1 26.01 22.82 19.26
N GLU A 2 25.17 21.91 19.76
CA GLU A 2 24.89 20.66 19.06
C GLU A 2 23.85 21.00 18.01
N GLY A 3 24.29 21.16 16.76
CA GLY A 3 23.37 21.18 15.64
C GLY A 3 22.82 19.76 15.52
N GLY A 4 21.61 19.53 15.99
CA GLY A 4 20.89 18.30 15.69
C GLY A 4 20.76 18.19 14.18
N GLU A 5 21.36 17.17 13.58
CA GLU A 5 21.11 16.83 12.18
C GLU A 5 19.60 16.64 12.03
N THR A 6 18.95 17.52 11.27
CA THR A 6 17.59 17.26 10.79
C THR A 6 17.64 15.99 9.95
N VAL A 7 17.16 14.88 10.51
CA VAL A 7 17.27 13.59 9.85
C VAL A 7 16.31 13.57 8.65
N GLY A 8 16.82 13.18 7.48
CA GLY A 8 16.08 13.26 6.23
C GLY A 8 14.87 12.34 6.18
N ARG A 9 13.89 12.68 5.34
CA ARG A 9 12.70 11.88 5.06
C ARG A 9 12.58 11.65 3.57
N ARG A 10 12.02 10.51 3.14
CA ARG A 10 11.68 10.27 1.74
C ARG A 10 10.34 9.56 1.63
N ALA A 11 9.56 9.88 0.61
CA ALA A 11 8.30 9.22 0.34
C ALA A 11 8.16 8.85 -1.14
N LEU A 12 7.47 7.74 -1.39
CA LEU A 12 7.01 7.34 -2.71
C LEU A 12 5.50 7.13 -2.66
N CYS A 13 4.75 7.92 -3.43
CA CYS A 13 3.31 7.83 -3.56
C CYS A 13 2.95 7.35 -4.98
N VAL A 14 2.36 6.16 -5.09
CA VAL A 14 2.03 5.51 -6.36
C VAL A 14 0.53 5.36 -6.52
N GLY A 15 0.00 5.80 -7.66
CA GLY A 15 -1.43 5.74 -7.96
C GLY A 15 -1.67 5.32 -9.41
N ILE A 16 -2.30 4.17 -9.64
CA ILE A 16 -2.44 3.58 -10.97
C ILE A 16 -3.91 3.36 -11.28
N ASN A 17 -4.43 4.15 -12.21
CA ASN A 17 -5.78 4.02 -12.75
C ASN A 17 -5.77 3.29 -14.10
N GLN A 18 -4.74 3.49 -14.91
CA GLN A 18 -4.64 2.93 -16.25
C GLN A 18 -3.61 1.80 -16.29
N PHE A 19 -3.85 0.80 -17.14
CA PHE A 19 -2.93 -0.31 -17.34
C PHE A 19 -2.65 -0.46 -18.83
N LYS A 20 -1.38 -0.31 -19.22
CA LYS A 20 -0.91 -0.24 -20.62
C LYS A 20 -1.46 -1.37 -21.49
N ASN A 21 -1.39 -2.60 -20.96
CA ASN A 21 -1.78 -3.81 -21.70
C ASN A 21 -3.19 -4.31 -21.32
N TYR A 22 -3.84 -3.69 -20.32
CA TYR A 22 -5.15 -4.09 -19.78
C TYR A 22 -6.08 -2.89 -19.58
N PRO A 23 -6.43 -2.10 -20.61
CA PRO A 23 -7.25 -0.90 -20.47
C PRO A 23 -8.64 -1.17 -19.84
N GLN A 24 -9.17 -2.39 -19.97
CA GLN A 24 -10.41 -2.82 -19.32
C GLN A 24 -10.32 -2.90 -17.78
N ALA A 25 -9.10 -3.00 -17.24
CA ALA A 25 -8.81 -3.01 -15.81
C ALA A 25 -8.81 -1.59 -15.20
N ALA A 26 -9.21 -0.56 -15.93
CA ALA A 26 -9.06 0.81 -15.47
C ALA A 26 -9.81 1.14 -14.15
N LEU A 27 -9.09 1.67 -13.17
CA LEU A 27 -9.64 2.27 -11.96
C LEU A 27 -9.79 3.80 -12.14
N ARG A 28 -10.31 4.48 -11.14
CA ARG A 28 -10.57 5.94 -11.20
C ARG A 28 -10.02 6.71 -10.01
N GLY A 29 -9.92 6.11 -8.84
CA GLY A 29 -9.52 6.78 -7.60
C GLY A 29 -8.03 6.73 -7.27
N CYS A 30 -7.26 5.81 -7.83
CA CYS A 30 -5.88 5.56 -7.39
C CYS A 30 -4.95 6.75 -7.57
N VAL A 31 -5.09 7.49 -8.67
CA VAL A 31 -4.30 8.72 -8.90
C VAL A 31 -4.65 9.80 -7.89
N ASN A 32 -5.94 9.92 -7.52
CA ASN A 32 -6.37 10.86 -6.49
C ASN A 32 -5.84 10.46 -5.11
N ASP A 33 -5.78 9.17 -4.81
CA ASP A 33 -5.20 8.63 -3.58
C ASP A 33 -3.71 9.00 -3.44
N ALA A 34 -2.92 8.86 -4.52
CA ALA A 34 -1.51 9.25 -4.51
C ALA A 34 -1.33 10.75 -4.24
N TYR A 35 -2.16 11.60 -4.85
CA TYR A 35 -2.16 13.04 -4.56
C TYR A 35 -2.60 13.34 -3.13
N ALA A 36 -3.62 12.66 -2.62
CA ALA A 36 -4.13 12.84 -1.26
C ALA A 36 -3.07 12.48 -0.21
N MET A 37 -2.34 11.38 -0.41
CA MET A 37 -1.21 10.97 0.43
C MET A 37 -0.06 11.98 0.37
N SER A 38 0.33 12.44 -0.83
CA SER A 38 1.38 13.46 -0.97
C SER A 38 1.01 14.78 -0.27
N SER A 39 -0.24 15.24 -0.39
CA SER A 39 -0.73 16.42 0.33
C SER A 39 -0.74 16.20 1.85
N LEU A 40 -1.20 15.03 2.31
CA LEU A 40 -1.22 14.68 3.72
C LEU A 40 0.19 14.69 4.34
N LEU A 41 1.18 14.12 3.64
CA LEU A 41 2.57 14.08 4.09
C LEU A 41 3.18 15.47 4.25
N GLN A 42 2.84 16.40 3.34
CA GLN A 42 3.28 17.80 3.43
C GLN A 42 2.58 18.52 4.58
N GLU A 43 1.26 18.39 4.68
CA GLU A 43 0.42 19.14 5.63
C GLU A 43 0.62 18.69 7.08
N LYS A 44 0.79 17.39 7.32
CA LYS A 44 0.74 16.79 8.67
C LYS A 44 2.10 16.30 9.16
N PHE A 45 3.00 15.95 8.24
CA PHE A 45 4.24 15.25 8.59
C PHE A 45 5.50 16.02 8.16
N GLY A 46 5.35 17.23 7.63
CA GLY A 46 6.47 18.14 7.32
C GLY A 46 7.38 17.64 6.20
N PHE A 47 6.91 16.74 5.34
CA PHE A 47 7.63 16.38 4.13
C PHE A 47 7.66 17.58 3.19
N ARG A 48 8.82 17.86 2.60
CA ARG A 48 8.90 18.84 1.52
C ARG A 48 8.54 18.17 0.20
N ILE A 49 8.14 18.97 -0.79
CA ILE A 49 7.80 18.45 -2.11
C ILE A 49 8.96 17.69 -2.76
N GLU A 50 10.20 18.11 -2.53
CA GLU A 50 11.41 17.44 -3.00
C GLU A 50 11.70 16.09 -2.32
N ASP A 51 11.10 15.85 -1.15
CA ASP A 51 11.24 14.60 -0.40
C ASP A 51 10.23 13.54 -0.87
N ILE A 52 9.22 13.93 -1.69
CA ILE A 52 8.14 13.07 -2.16
C ILE A 52 8.26 12.82 -3.66
N THR A 53 8.34 11.54 -4.04
CA THR A 53 8.17 11.12 -5.43
C THR A 53 6.71 10.70 -5.66
N LEU A 54 6.10 11.22 -6.72
CA LEU A 54 4.78 10.81 -7.20
C LEU A 54 4.93 10.04 -8.51
N LEU A 55 4.44 8.80 -8.57
CA LEU A 55 4.35 8.01 -9.80
C LEU A 55 2.89 7.68 -10.09
N THR A 56 2.38 8.17 -11.21
CA THR A 56 0.98 7.94 -11.61
C THR A 56 0.89 7.40 -13.02
N ASP A 57 -0.04 6.45 -13.23
CA ASP A 57 -0.31 5.83 -14.53
C ASP A 57 0.98 5.54 -15.33
N ALA A 58 1.20 6.23 -16.45
CA ALA A 58 2.33 5.99 -17.35
C ALA A 58 3.72 6.25 -16.75
N ASP A 59 3.83 6.81 -15.55
CA ASP A 59 5.10 6.92 -14.83
C ASP A 59 5.34 5.73 -13.88
N ALA A 60 4.29 4.97 -13.54
CA ALA A 60 4.28 3.90 -12.56
C ALA A 60 4.59 2.51 -13.17
N PHE A 61 5.62 2.45 -14.02
CA PHE A 61 6.21 1.19 -14.48
C PHE A 61 6.84 0.43 -13.30
N LYS A 62 6.84 -0.92 -13.31
CA LYS A 62 7.52 -1.73 -12.26
C LYS A 62 8.94 -1.24 -12.03
N ALA A 63 9.71 -1.08 -13.10
CA ALA A 63 11.11 -0.65 -13.03
C ALA A 63 11.29 0.72 -12.35
N ASN A 64 10.37 1.67 -12.58
CA ASN A 64 10.42 2.98 -11.95
C ASN A 64 10.09 2.89 -10.46
N ILE A 65 9.03 2.15 -10.10
CA ILE A 65 8.62 1.96 -8.70
C ILE A 65 9.76 1.33 -7.90
N MET A 66 10.29 0.20 -8.39
CA MET A 66 11.37 -0.53 -7.70
C MET A 66 12.65 0.31 -7.60
N SER A 67 13.05 1.00 -8.68
CA SER A 67 14.22 1.90 -8.66
C SER A 67 14.11 3.02 -7.63
N HIS A 68 12.92 3.61 -7.46
CA HIS A 68 12.69 4.63 -6.42
C HIS A 68 12.75 4.05 -5.01
N LEU A 69 12.15 2.87 -4.77
CA LEU A 69 12.23 2.19 -3.48
C LEU A 69 13.67 1.79 -3.14
N GLU A 70 14.41 1.22 -4.09
CA GLU A 70 15.83 0.88 -3.96
C GLU A 70 16.67 2.10 -3.61
N SER A 71 16.42 3.23 -4.28
CA SER A 71 17.09 4.49 -3.98
C SER A 71 16.79 4.98 -2.56
N MET A 72 15.53 4.87 -2.10
CA MET A 72 15.12 5.24 -0.74
C MET A 72 15.80 4.38 0.32
N VAL A 73 15.82 3.06 0.12
CA VAL A 73 16.51 2.12 1.01
C VAL A 73 18.00 2.42 1.08
N GLU A 74 18.64 2.67 -0.06
CA GLU A 74 20.07 2.95 -0.10
C GLU A 74 20.43 4.30 0.56
N ASP A 75 19.60 5.33 0.41
CA ASP A 75 19.78 6.59 1.15
C ASP A 75 19.65 6.39 2.66
N ALA A 76 18.70 5.56 3.09
CA ALA A 76 18.53 5.22 4.49
C ALA A 76 19.73 4.44 5.05
N ARG A 77 20.26 3.47 4.29
CA ARG A 77 21.49 2.73 4.62
C ARG A 77 22.73 3.62 4.73
N ARG A 78 22.75 4.73 3.99
CA ARG A 78 23.82 5.75 4.06
C ARG A 78 23.59 6.80 5.16
N GLY A 79 22.53 6.67 5.95
CA GLY A 79 22.18 7.61 7.02
C GLY A 79 21.67 8.97 6.52
N ARG A 80 21.26 9.07 5.24
CA ARG A 80 20.74 10.32 4.67
C ARG A 80 19.29 10.59 5.04
N CYS A 81 18.56 9.53 5.37
CA CYS A 81 17.20 9.60 5.88
C CYS A 81 16.94 8.50 6.92
N ASN A 82 15.97 8.73 7.80
CA ASN A 82 15.51 7.76 8.79
C ASN A 82 13.99 7.55 8.78
N THR A 83 13.26 8.27 7.93
CA THR A 83 11.82 8.14 7.80
C THR A 83 11.49 7.89 6.35
N LEU A 84 10.88 6.75 6.07
CA LEU A 84 10.44 6.35 4.75
C LEU A 84 8.92 6.15 4.74
N VAL A 85 8.26 6.66 3.71
CA VAL A 85 6.83 6.38 3.47
C VAL A 85 6.64 5.79 2.08
N PHE A 86 5.90 4.69 1.99
CA PHE A 86 5.49 4.12 0.72
C PHE A 86 3.96 3.97 0.69
N SER A 87 3.28 4.70 -0.19
CA SER A 87 1.85 4.51 -0.42
C SER A 87 1.60 3.97 -1.82
N PHE A 88 0.83 2.90 -1.93
CA PHE A 88 0.53 2.25 -3.20
C PHE A 88 -0.96 2.00 -3.36
N SER A 89 -1.52 2.53 -4.44
CA SER A 89 -2.91 2.38 -4.82
C SER A 89 -3.03 1.87 -6.26
N SER A 90 -3.52 0.64 -6.42
CA SER A 90 -3.70 -0.04 -7.71
C SER A 90 -4.57 -1.29 -7.54
N HIS A 91 -4.64 -2.11 -8.57
CA HIS A 91 -5.05 -3.50 -8.42
C HIS A 91 -4.01 -4.32 -7.64
N GLY A 92 -4.49 -5.25 -6.81
CA GLY A 92 -3.75 -6.42 -6.37
C GLY A 92 -4.21 -7.68 -7.10
N THR A 93 -3.39 -8.71 -7.05
CA THR A 93 -3.65 -10.05 -7.63
C THR A 93 -2.88 -11.10 -6.83
N ARG A 94 -2.94 -12.35 -7.29
CA ARG A 94 -2.13 -13.47 -6.79
C ARG A 94 -1.31 -14.08 -7.92
N ILE A 95 -0.13 -14.58 -7.59
CA ILE A 95 0.72 -15.37 -8.47
C ILE A 95 0.98 -16.74 -7.83
N PRO A 96 1.28 -17.80 -8.62
CA PRO A 96 1.78 -19.05 -8.05
C PRO A 96 3.10 -18.80 -7.32
N ASP A 97 3.26 -19.38 -6.13
CA ASP A 97 4.51 -19.33 -5.36
C ASP A 97 5.67 -19.95 -6.15
N LEU A 98 6.77 -19.19 -6.23
CA LEU A 98 7.96 -19.53 -6.99
C LEU A 98 9.11 -20.08 -6.12
N ASP A 99 9.10 -19.86 -4.80
CA ASP A 99 10.21 -20.21 -3.91
C ASP A 99 9.86 -21.26 -2.85
N GLY A 100 8.57 -21.57 -2.70
CA GLY A 100 8.05 -22.61 -1.82
C GLY A 100 8.08 -22.22 -0.34
N ASP A 101 8.18 -20.93 -0.02
CA ASP A 101 8.15 -20.45 1.36
C ASP A 101 6.73 -20.51 1.95
N GLU A 102 5.68 -20.51 1.12
CA GLU A 102 4.29 -20.61 1.55
C GLU A 102 3.82 -22.08 1.66
N ASP A 103 3.21 -22.43 2.80
CA ASP A 103 2.56 -23.75 3.00
C ASP A 103 1.43 -23.99 1.98
N ASP A 104 0.94 -22.93 1.34
CA ASP A 104 -0.20 -22.88 0.46
C ASP A 104 0.10 -22.39 -0.96
N ALA A 105 1.34 -22.10 -1.32
CA ALA A 105 1.83 -21.93 -2.70
C ALA A 105 1.19 -20.79 -3.56
N ALA A 106 0.83 -19.61 -3.01
CA ALA A 106 0.39 -18.47 -3.83
C ALA A 106 0.67 -17.08 -3.21
N ASP A 107 1.59 -16.33 -3.81
CA ASP A 107 1.97 -14.99 -3.32
C ASP A 107 0.98 -13.88 -3.66
N GLU A 108 0.90 -12.88 -2.78
CA GLU A 108 0.24 -11.61 -3.08
C GLU A 108 1.11 -10.76 -4.00
N ALA A 109 0.48 -10.16 -5.02
CA ALA A 109 1.21 -9.33 -5.97
C ALA A 109 0.46 -8.04 -6.31
N PHE A 110 1.23 -7.01 -6.67
CA PHE A 110 0.79 -5.65 -6.95
C PHE A 110 0.92 -5.35 -8.43
N CYS A 111 -0.13 -4.79 -9.04
CA CYS A 111 -0.19 -4.54 -10.48
C CYS A 111 0.37 -3.14 -10.84
N PRO A 112 1.51 -3.05 -11.54
CA PRO A 112 2.07 -1.79 -12.05
C PRO A 112 1.37 -1.38 -13.36
N TYR A 113 1.69 -0.19 -13.89
CA TYR A 113 1.10 0.31 -15.13
C TYR A 113 1.37 -0.60 -16.33
N ASP A 114 2.57 -1.17 -16.39
CA ASP A 114 3.08 -2.01 -17.47
C ASP A 114 2.79 -3.49 -17.29
N LEU A 115 1.90 -3.85 -16.35
CA LEU A 115 1.46 -5.23 -16.10
C LEU A 115 1.29 -6.00 -17.42
N SER A 116 1.89 -7.18 -17.46
CA SER A 116 1.92 -8.06 -18.64
C SER A 116 1.83 -9.52 -18.20
N GLN A 117 1.55 -10.38 -19.16
CA GLN A 117 1.51 -11.84 -18.97
C GLN A 117 2.47 -12.52 -19.94
N THR A 118 3.03 -13.64 -19.49
CA THR A 118 3.78 -14.56 -20.36
C THR A 118 3.06 -15.91 -20.36
N GLY A 119 2.49 -16.26 -21.50
CA GLY A 119 1.62 -17.43 -21.61
C GLY A 119 0.35 -17.29 -20.78
N SER A 120 0.13 -18.24 -19.87
CA SER A 120 -1.07 -18.36 -19.02
C SER A 120 -0.97 -17.66 -17.67
N VAL A 121 0.20 -17.09 -17.33
CA VAL A 121 0.48 -16.50 -16.01
C VAL A 121 0.96 -15.05 -16.13
N TRP A 122 0.89 -14.29 -15.03
CA TRP A 122 1.51 -12.97 -14.96
C TRP A 122 3.01 -13.07 -15.22
N ASP A 123 3.55 -12.09 -15.93
CA ASP A 123 4.98 -12.04 -16.20
C ASP A 123 5.72 -11.43 -15.00
N PRO A 124 6.65 -12.16 -14.35
CA PRO A 124 7.43 -11.66 -13.21
C PRO A 124 8.19 -10.36 -13.49
N GLU A 125 8.52 -10.06 -14.76
CA GLU A 125 9.18 -8.80 -15.13
C GLU A 125 8.26 -7.58 -15.01
N TYR A 126 6.94 -7.77 -15.00
CA TYR A 126 5.93 -6.72 -15.07
C TYR A 126 4.93 -6.71 -13.89
N ILE A 127 5.20 -7.47 -12.84
CA ILE A 127 4.38 -7.54 -11.62
C ILE A 127 5.28 -7.50 -10.39
N ILE A 128 4.86 -6.84 -9.32
CA ILE A 128 5.65 -6.75 -8.08
C ILE A 128 5.10 -7.77 -7.08
N SER A 129 5.88 -8.75 -6.63
CA SER A 129 5.46 -9.64 -5.54
C SER A 129 5.63 -9.00 -4.17
N ASP A 130 4.94 -9.54 -3.17
CA ASP A 130 5.20 -9.24 -1.76
C ASP A 130 6.64 -9.55 -1.34
N ASP A 131 7.23 -10.64 -1.85
CA ASP A 131 8.61 -11.01 -1.56
C ASP A 131 9.62 -10.00 -2.09
N GLU A 132 9.43 -9.47 -3.31
CA GLU A 132 10.31 -8.43 -3.85
C GLU A 132 10.31 -7.17 -2.96
N LEU A 133 9.15 -6.80 -2.41
CA LEU A 133 9.05 -5.69 -1.47
C LEU A 133 9.66 -6.05 -0.11
N ASN A 134 9.41 -7.26 0.39
CA ASN A 134 9.95 -7.73 1.66
C ASN A 134 11.48 -7.79 1.63
N ASP A 135 12.07 -8.43 0.62
CA ASP A 135 13.52 -8.52 0.38
C ASP A 135 14.19 -7.15 0.34
N LEU A 136 13.51 -6.17 -0.25
CA LEU A 136 13.99 -4.81 -0.29
C LEU A 136 13.96 -4.14 1.09
N PHE A 137 12.86 -4.30 1.83
CA PHE A 137 12.67 -3.63 3.12
C PHE A 137 13.45 -4.26 4.27
N VAL A 138 13.77 -5.56 4.24
CA VAL A 138 14.63 -6.19 5.26
C VAL A 138 16.06 -5.63 5.26
N ALA A 139 16.48 -4.93 4.19
CA ALA A 139 17.78 -4.29 4.10
C ALA A 139 17.87 -2.93 4.85
N LEU A 140 16.75 -2.41 5.37
CA LEU A 140 16.71 -1.13 6.09
C LEU A 140 17.40 -1.23 7.47
N PRO A 141 18.21 -0.23 7.88
CA PRO A 141 18.80 -0.15 9.23
C PRO A 141 17.75 -0.07 10.35
N ASP A 142 18.11 -0.50 11.57
CA ASP A 142 17.18 -0.53 12.72
C ASP A 142 16.70 0.86 13.15
N ASN A 143 17.47 1.91 12.87
CA ASN A 143 17.13 3.28 13.22
C ASN A 143 16.26 3.99 12.16
N VAL A 144 15.69 3.25 11.21
CA VAL A 144 14.86 3.77 10.13
C VAL A 144 13.42 3.31 10.34
N SER A 145 12.51 4.28 10.41
CA SER A 145 11.07 4.01 10.39
C SER A 145 10.57 3.94 8.96
N LEU A 146 9.81 2.90 8.66
CA LEU A 146 9.13 2.71 7.38
C LEU A 146 7.63 2.58 7.63
N GLU A 147 6.83 3.43 6.99
CA GLU A 147 5.38 3.36 7.02
C GLU A 147 4.82 3.09 5.62
N VAL A 148 4.13 1.96 5.47
CA VAL A 148 3.59 1.46 4.20
C VAL A 148 2.08 1.53 4.21
N PHE A 149 1.48 2.06 3.15
CA PHE A 149 0.03 2.17 2.97
C PHE A 149 -0.40 1.50 1.67
N LEU A 150 -1.16 0.42 1.77
CA LEU A 150 -1.62 -0.36 0.61
C LEU A 150 -3.14 -0.28 0.49
N ASP A 151 -3.63 0.42 -0.53
CA ASP A 151 -5.05 0.42 -0.91
C ASP A 151 -5.26 -0.47 -2.13
N THR A 152 -5.02 -1.76 -1.93
CA THR A 152 -5.14 -2.85 -2.91
C THR A 152 -5.94 -4.01 -2.30
N CYS A 153 -6.34 -4.98 -3.12
CA CYS A 153 -6.78 -6.28 -2.61
C CYS A 153 -6.31 -7.44 -3.48
N HIS A 154 -6.05 -8.57 -2.83
CA HIS A 154 -5.35 -9.71 -3.43
C HIS A 154 -6.23 -10.95 -3.54
N SER A 155 -7.40 -11.00 -2.88
CA SER A 155 -8.32 -12.13 -2.99
C SER A 155 -9.65 -11.72 -3.63
N GLY A 156 -10.01 -12.43 -4.70
CA GLY A 156 -11.34 -12.34 -5.28
C GLY A 156 -12.44 -13.00 -4.43
N THR A 157 -12.05 -13.67 -3.33
CA THR A 157 -12.95 -14.46 -2.45
C THR A 157 -13.82 -13.60 -1.54
N GLY A 158 -13.52 -12.31 -1.41
CA GLY A 158 -14.24 -11.35 -0.57
C GLY A 158 -15.27 -10.49 -1.28
N ILE A 159 -15.43 -10.64 -2.60
CA ILE A 159 -16.31 -9.79 -3.42
C ILE A 159 -17.77 -10.05 -3.06
N LYS A 160 -18.46 -9.01 -2.60
CA LYS A 160 -19.88 -9.02 -2.24
C LYS A 160 -20.71 -8.26 -3.28
N SER A 161 -22.02 -8.47 -3.27
CA SER A 161 -22.94 -7.80 -4.20
C SER A 161 -22.84 -6.27 -4.17
N ILE A 162 -22.50 -5.70 -3.01
CA ILE A 162 -22.33 -4.25 -2.82
C ILE A 162 -21.09 -3.68 -3.53
N ASP A 163 -20.10 -4.53 -3.83
CA ASP A 163 -18.89 -4.12 -4.53
C ASP A 163 -19.12 -3.95 -6.05
N PHE A 164 -20.29 -4.37 -6.55
CA PHE A 164 -20.72 -4.19 -7.94
C PHE A 164 -21.69 -3.00 -8.13
N LEU A 165 -21.88 -2.16 -7.11
CA LEU A 165 -22.59 -0.90 -7.29
C LEU A 165 -21.87 -0.03 -8.33
N LEU A 166 -22.61 0.73 -9.14
CA LEU A 166 -22.00 1.62 -10.16
C LEU A 166 -21.05 2.68 -9.59
N THR A 167 -21.16 2.94 -8.29
CA THR A 167 -20.32 3.86 -7.53
C THR A 167 -19.07 3.19 -6.96
N ARG A 168 -18.84 1.89 -7.18
CA ARG A 168 -17.74 1.12 -6.61
C ARG A 168 -17.15 0.15 -7.62
N ARG A 169 -15.87 -0.15 -7.46
CA ARG A 169 -15.16 -1.19 -8.22
C ARG A 169 -14.14 -1.87 -7.32
N PRO A 170 -14.09 -3.22 -7.30
CA PRO A 170 -13.02 -3.96 -6.62
C PRO A 170 -11.64 -3.58 -7.15
N ARG A 171 -10.67 -3.39 -6.25
CA ARG A 171 -9.25 -3.24 -6.56
C ARG A 171 -8.52 -4.57 -6.68
N TYR A 172 -9.20 -5.56 -7.25
CA TYR A 172 -8.67 -6.90 -7.51
C TYR A 172 -8.64 -7.18 -9.01
N LEU A 173 -7.53 -7.72 -9.50
CA LEU A 173 -7.42 -8.25 -10.86
C LEU A 173 -7.18 -9.76 -10.77
N PRO A 174 -8.05 -10.61 -11.35
CA PRO A 174 -7.84 -12.05 -11.32
C PRO A 174 -6.64 -12.45 -12.21
N PRO A 175 -5.96 -13.57 -11.90
CA PRO A 175 -4.98 -14.17 -12.81
C PRO A 175 -5.45 -14.26 -14.27
N PRO A 176 -4.52 -14.19 -15.24
CA PRO A 176 -4.86 -13.91 -16.64
C PRO A 176 -5.50 -15.10 -17.38
N SER A 177 -5.48 -16.29 -16.79
CA SER A 177 -6.09 -17.49 -17.35
C SER A 177 -6.87 -18.28 -16.29
N LEU A 178 -7.82 -19.10 -16.72
CA LEU A 178 -8.56 -19.99 -15.83
C LEU A 178 -7.64 -21.02 -15.15
N GLU A 179 -6.59 -21.45 -15.83
CA GLU A 179 -5.59 -22.37 -15.28
C GLU A 179 -4.85 -21.71 -14.12
N ALA A 180 -4.25 -20.54 -14.35
CA ALA A 180 -3.59 -19.76 -13.31
C ALA A 180 -4.54 -19.37 -12.17
N PHE A 181 -5.80 -19.07 -12.49
CA PHE A 181 -6.82 -18.77 -11.49
C PHE A 181 -7.07 -19.98 -10.60
N LYS A 182 -7.30 -21.16 -11.17
CA LYS A 182 -7.52 -22.40 -10.42
C LYS A 182 -6.31 -22.83 -9.62
N ASP A 183 -5.11 -22.53 -10.13
CA ASP A 183 -3.89 -22.81 -9.39
C ASP A 183 -3.86 -22.02 -8.09
N VAL A 184 -4.26 -20.74 -8.09
CA VAL A 184 -4.29 -19.92 -6.86
C VAL A 184 -5.62 -19.99 -6.08
N GLU A 185 -6.69 -20.50 -6.69
CA GLU A 185 -8.03 -20.59 -6.09
C GLU A 185 -8.08 -21.67 -5.00
N GLY A 186 -8.50 -21.29 -3.78
CA GLY A 186 -8.58 -22.19 -2.64
C GLY A 186 -7.27 -22.38 -1.88
N ARG A 187 -6.17 -21.79 -2.37
CA ARG A 187 -4.94 -21.58 -1.59
C ARG A 187 -5.18 -20.43 -0.61
N THR A 188 -4.91 -20.69 0.67
CA THR A 188 -4.68 -19.58 1.61
C THR A 188 -3.38 -18.88 1.18
N SER A 189 -3.12 -17.68 1.67
CA SER A 189 -1.79 -17.06 1.57
C SER A 189 -1.53 -16.51 2.97
N ARG A 190 -0.27 -16.46 3.41
CA ARG A 190 0.07 -15.75 4.65
C ARG A 190 -0.18 -14.24 4.52
N GLY A 191 -0.28 -13.74 3.28
CA GLY A 191 -0.46 -12.36 2.90
C GLY A 191 0.77 -11.51 3.21
N PHE A 192 0.90 -10.35 2.55
CA PHE A 192 2.03 -9.45 2.75
C PHE A 192 2.22 -9.11 4.24
N ALA A 193 1.12 -8.88 4.96
CA ALA A 193 1.09 -8.65 6.40
C ALA A 193 1.78 -9.77 7.22
N GLY A 194 1.47 -11.04 6.94
CA GLY A 194 2.02 -12.17 7.68
C GLY A 194 3.51 -12.39 7.43
N LYS A 195 3.98 -12.16 6.19
CA LYS A 195 5.40 -12.21 5.82
C LYS A 195 6.18 -11.06 6.48
N TYR A 196 5.59 -9.85 6.48
CA TYR A 196 6.19 -8.68 7.12
C TYR A 196 6.43 -8.89 8.62
N VAL A 197 5.50 -9.57 9.32
CA VAL A 197 5.53 -9.77 10.80
C VAL A 197 6.70 -10.62 11.31
N GLN A 198 7.26 -11.52 10.51
CA GLN A 198 8.16 -12.57 11.00
C GLN A 198 9.67 -12.22 11.02
N PRO A 199 10.10 -11.07 10.49
CA PRO A 199 11.33 -10.43 10.95
C PRO A 199 11.18 -8.93 11.24
N LEU A 200 10.02 -8.44 11.74
CA LEU A 200 9.84 -7.00 12.02
C LEU A 200 10.92 -6.48 12.98
N ARG A 201 11.88 -5.75 12.39
CA ARG A 201 12.57 -4.63 13.02
C ARG A 201 11.49 -3.71 13.58
N THR A 202 11.74 -3.16 14.76
CA THR A 202 10.71 -2.59 15.66
C THR A 202 9.85 -1.48 15.07
N ASP A 203 10.28 -0.84 13.97
CA ASP A 203 9.75 0.45 13.51
C ASP A 203 9.08 0.42 12.11
N HIS A 204 8.82 -0.77 11.59
CA HIS A 204 8.07 -0.99 10.34
C HIS A 204 6.57 -1.07 10.63
N ILE A 205 5.78 -0.28 9.89
CA ILE A 205 4.34 -0.15 10.09
C ILE A 205 3.65 -0.34 8.75
N LEU A 206 2.67 -1.24 8.71
CA LEU A 206 1.92 -1.55 7.50
C LEU A 206 0.43 -1.30 7.72
N TRP A 207 -0.15 -0.51 6.83
CA TRP A 207 -1.57 -0.28 6.72
C TRP A 207 -2.11 -0.92 5.45
N THR A 208 -3.17 -1.71 5.56
CA THR A 208 -3.84 -2.29 4.40
C THR A 208 -5.31 -1.91 4.36
N GLY A 209 -5.87 -1.71 3.16
CA GLY A 209 -7.26 -1.29 2.99
C GLY A 209 -8.31 -2.35 3.34
N CYS A 210 -7.90 -3.63 3.40
CA CYS A 210 -8.79 -4.73 3.71
C CYS A 210 -8.02 -5.93 4.31
N LYS A 211 -8.75 -6.90 4.86
CA LYS A 211 -8.20 -8.21 5.22
C LYS A 211 -7.86 -9.03 3.96
N ALA A 212 -7.00 -10.03 4.13
CA ALA A 212 -6.60 -10.94 3.06
C ALA A 212 -7.78 -11.65 2.37
N ASP A 213 -8.92 -11.85 3.06
CA ASP A 213 -10.15 -12.47 2.53
C ASP A 213 -11.21 -11.45 2.06
N GLN A 214 -10.84 -10.17 1.94
CA GLN A 214 -11.73 -9.06 1.61
C GLN A 214 -11.24 -8.29 0.37
N THR A 215 -12.05 -7.31 -0.05
CA THR A 215 -11.81 -6.50 -1.24
C THR A 215 -11.76 -5.02 -0.85
N SER A 216 -10.73 -4.31 -1.33
CA SER A 216 -10.63 -2.85 -1.24
C SER A 216 -11.40 -2.20 -2.40
N ALA A 217 -12.11 -1.12 -2.14
CA ALA A 217 -13.01 -0.46 -3.09
C ALA A 217 -12.41 0.81 -3.68
N ASP A 218 -12.40 0.89 -5.02
CA ASP A 218 -12.33 2.13 -5.78
C ASP A 218 -13.74 2.71 -5.89
N ALA A 219 -14.00 3.88 -5.29
CA ALA A 219 -15.34 4.35 -5.03
C ALA A 219 -15.54 5.84 -5.35
N MET A 220 -16.73 6.19 -5.82
CA MET A 220 -17.19 7.58 -5.89
C MET A 220 -17.59 8.04 -4.48
N ILE A 221 -16.79 8.91 -3.88
CA ILE A 221 -17.03 9.49 -2.55
C ILE A 221 -17.17 11.00 -2.70
N GLY A 222 -18.35 11.52 -2.37
CA GLY A 222 -18.75 12.87 -2.77
C GLY A 222 -18.80 12.99 -4.30
N ASP A 223 -18.09 13.97 -4.85
CA ASP A 223 -18.07 14.27 -6.29
C ASP A 223 -16.83 13.72 -7.03
N SER A 224 -16.06 12.84 -6.39
CA SER A 224 -14.77 12.36 -6.91
C SER A 224 -14.50 10.89 -6.58
N TRP A 225 -13.70 10.23 -7.42
CA TRP A 225 -13.28 8.84 -7.20
C TRP A 225 -12.07 8.76 -6.29
N HIS A 226 -12.07 7.83 -5.34
CA HIS A 226 -10.97 7.57 -4.41
C HIS A 226 -10.96 6.09 -4.01
N GLY A 227 -9.86 5.65 -3.43
CA GLY A 227 -9.83 4.44 -2.63
C GLY A 227 -10.57 4.68 -1.34
N ALA A 228 -11.54 3.83 -1.01
CA ALA A 228 -12.32 4.02 0.20
C ALA A 228 -11.43 4.01 1.45
N PHE A 229 -10.35 3.21 1.46
CA PHE A 229 -9.42 3.22 2.58
C PHE A 229 -8.58 4.50 2.61
N THR A 230 -7.90 4.85 1.52
CA THR A 230 -7.05 6.05 1.48
C THR A 230 -7.84 7.33 1.76
N TYR A 231 -9.07 7.44 1.25
CA TYR A 231 -9.94 8.59 1.50
C TYR A 231 -10.20 8.79 3.00
N TYR A 232 -10.77 7.77 3.66
CA TYR A 232 -11.12 7.88 5.08
C TYR A 232 -9.89 7.92 5.99
N LEU A 233 -8.77 7.30 5.58
CA LEU A 233 -7.49 7.43 6.29
C LEU A 233 -7.00 8.88 6.27
N CYS A 234 -6.92 9.48 5.08
CA CYS A 234 -6.49 10.87 4.94
C CYS A 234 -7.40 11.83 5.73
N ASP A 235 -8.70 11.61 5.68
CA ASP A 235 -9.69 12.40 6.42
C ASP A 235 -9.49 12.26 7.94
N ALA A 236 -9.41 11.02 8.45
CA ALA A 236 -9.20 10.73 9.86
C ALA A 236 -7.92 11.38 10.41
N ILE A 237 -6.81 11.35 9.65
CA ILE A 237 -5.52 11.93 10.05
C ILE A 237 -5.57 13.47 10.03
N ARG A 238 -6.24 14.08 9.06
CA ARG A 238 -6.40 15.55 9.05
C ARG A 238 -7.21 16.02 10.27
N GLU A 239 -8.26 15.28 10.61
CA GLU A 239 -9.13 15.60 11.75
C GLU A 239 -8.51 15.30 13.12
N SER A 240 -7.41 14.53 13.21
CA SER A 240 -6.80 14.18 14.50
C SER A 240 -5.99 15.31 15.15
N GLY A 241 -5.86 16.46 14.49
CA GLY A 241 -5.04 17.57 14.97
C GLY A 241 -3.56 17.14 15.13
N ASP A 242 -2.86 17.67 16.12
CA ASP A 242 -1.41 17.40 16.30
C ASP A 242 -1.14 16.04 16.97
N ARG A 243 -2.18 15.33 17.41
CA ARG A 243 -2.06 14.04 18.06
C ARG A 243 -2.34 12.92 17.07
N PHE A 244 -1.31 12.16 16.73
CA PHE A 244 -1.40 11.01 15.83
C PHE A 244 -1.29 9.71 16.62
N VAL A 245 -2.43 9.09 16.93
CA VAL A 245 -2.50 7.76 17.57
C VAL A 245 -3.09 6.77 16.57
N ARG A 246 -2.26 5.85 16.08
CA ARG A 246 -2.62 4.94 14.97
C ARG A 246 -3.86 4.11 15.23
N GLU A 247 -4.04 3.60 16.45
CA GLU A 247 -5.23 2.83 16.82
C GLU A 247 -6.52 3.66 16.76
N GLU A 248 -6.46 4.94 17.17
CA GLU A 248 -7.61 5.85 17.10
C GLU A 248 -7.95 6.19 15.65
N ILE A 249 -6.93 6.41 14.82
CA ILE A 249 -7.09 6.60 13.37
C ILE A 249 -7.75 5.37 12.74
N LEU A 250 -7.20 4.17 12.99
CA LEU A 250 -7.73 2.93 12.43
C LEU A 250 -9.19 2.70 12.82
N LYS A 251 -9.53 2.98 14.09
CA LYS A 251 -10.91 2.90 14.56
C LYS A 251 -11.82 3.85 13.78
N LYS A 252 -11.41 5.11 13.64
CA LYS A 252 -12.18 6.11 12.90
C LYS A 252 -12.36 5.74 11.43
N VAL A 253 -11.32 5.24 10.78
CA VAL A 253 -11.41 4.75 9.39
C VAL A 253 -12.43 3.61 9.28
N ARG A 254 -12.42 2.66 10.22
CA ARG A 254 -13.39 1.55 10.25
C ARG A 254 -14.81 2.04 10.46
N ASP A 255 -15.01 3.00 11.36
CA ASP A 255 -16.32 3.62 11.62
C ASP A 255 -16.85 4.32 10.35
N SER A 256 -16.03 5.15 9.69
CA SER A 256 -16.42 5.84 8.45
C SER A 256 -16.69 4.89 7.28
N LEU A 257 -15.90 3.81 7.15
CA LEU A 257 -16.16 2.77 6.15
C LEU A 257 -17.48 2.05 6.41
N GLN A 258 -17.79 1.76 7.68
CA GLN A 258 -19.07 1.16 8.05
C GLN A 258 -20.25 2.08 7.76
N GLU A 259 -20.15 3.38 8.07
CA GLU A 259 -21.15 4.39 7.73
C GLU A 259 -21.35 4.53 6.21
N GLY A 260 -20.26 4.42 5.46
CA GLY A 260 -20.28 4.36 4.00
C GLY A 260 -20.75 3.01 3.43
N GLU A 261 -21.21 2.06 4.25
CA GLU A 261 -21.62 0.71 3.85
C GLU A 261 -20.53 -0.07 3.08
N TYR A 262 -19.26 0.17 3.35
CA TYR A 262 -18.15 -0.64 2.82
C TYR A 262 -17.96 -1.89 3.66
N THR A 263 -17.58 -2.98 3.00
CA THR A 263 -17.40 -4.28 3.69
C THR A 263 -15.96 -4.59 4.03
N GLN A 264 -15.03 -3.80 3.51
CA GLN A 264 -13.60 -3.87 3.78
C GLN A 264 -13.29 -3.45 5.22
N ILE A 265 -12.38 -4.17 5.86
CA ILE A 265 -11.90 -3.87 7.21
C ILE A 265 -10.39 -3.63 7.10
N PRO A 266 -9.93 -2.38 7.17
CA PRO A 266 -8.51 -2.05 7.13
C PRO A 266 -7.73 -2.71 8.26
N GLN A 267 -6.50 -3.13 8.00
CA GLN A 267 -5.58 -3.69 8.99
C GLN A 267 -4.43 -2.72 9.27
N LEU A 268 -3.88 -2.83 10.47
CA LEU A 268 -2.68 -2.16 10.93
C LEU A 268 -1.78 -3.23 11.53
N GLU A 269 -0.65 -3.47 10.89
CA GLU A 269 0.36 -4.42 11.33
C GLU A 269 1.59 -3.67 11.83
N TRP A 270 2.06 -4.05 13.01
CA TRP A 270 3.24 -3.48 13.65
C TRP A 270 3.82 -4.46 14.67
N ASN A 271 5.00 -4.16 15.21
CA ASN A 271 5.51 -4.90 16.36
C ASN A 271 4.85 -4.40 17.66
N ALA A 272 4.40 -5.32 18.52
CA ALA A 272 3.51 -5.05 19.66
C ALA A 272 4.13 -4.16 20.77
N THR A 273 5.43 -3.85 20.70
CA THR A 273 6.13 -2.96 21.64
C THR A 273 5.79 -1.48 21.49
N ASN A 274 5.16 -1.05 20.39
CA ASN A 274 4.90 0.37 20.10
C ASN A 274 3.43 0.81 20.33
N ARG A 275 2.64 0.04 21.09
CA ARG A 275 1.21 0.30 21.34
C ARG A 275 0.90 1.69 21.92
N ASP A 276 1.86 2.30 22.61
CA ASP A 276 1.67 3.54 23.38
C ASP A 276 2.48 4.74 22.87
N GLU A 277 3.23 4.62 21.76
CA GLU A 277 4.09 5.71 21.30
C GLU A 277 3.31 6.73 20.46
N SER A 278 3.14 7.94 21.02
CA SER A 278 2.74 9.11 20.24
C SER A 278 3.87 9.48 19.28
N VAL A 279 3.62 9.47 17.98
CA VAL A 279 4.52 10.13 17.03
C VAL A 279 4.36 11.62 17.24
N SER A 280 5.24 12.21 18.04
CA SER A 280 5.32 13.66 18.14
C SER A 280 5.75 14.20 16.78
N GLY A 281 4.84 14.85 16.07
CA GLY A 281 5.23 15.84 15.08
C GLY A 281 5.96 16.93 15.83
N SER A 282 7.30 16.89 15.86
CA SER A 282 8.11 17.99 16.34
C SER A 282 7.93 19.15 15.37
N VAL A 283 6.87 19.92 15.58
CA VAL A 283 6.75 21.28 15.06
C VAL A 283 7.60 22.13 16.00
N ASP A 284 8.89 22.25 15.68
CA ASP A 284 9.72 23.25 16.33
C ASP A 284 9.13 24.62 15.99
N SER A 285 8.68 25.31 17.04
CA SER A 285 8.10 26.66 17.06
C SER A 285 9.12 27.75 16.72
#